data_AF-A0A1Y6CFC3-F1
#
_entry.id   AF-A0A1Y6CFC3-F1
#
_cell.length_a   1.000
_cell.length_b   1.000
_cell.length_c   1.000
_cell.angle_alpha   90.00
_cell.angle_beta   90.00
_cell.angle_gamma   90.00
#
_symmetry.space_group_name_H-M   'P 1'
#
loop_
_entity.id
_entity.type
_entity.pdbx_description
1 polymer ?
#
loop_
_entity_poly.entity_id
_entity_poly.type
_entity_poly.pdbx_seq_one_letter_code
_entity_poly.pdbx_strand_id
1 'polypeptide(L)'
;MKNVLVSASLLLLCVFAFAATPDGKALYQDNCASCHGAKGQGANGPRLVGDASKWPARLFERAVLSGIDDHGKPLKSAMPHWQNASLKADHGAAPSQAEIKAIQHYLKQIK
;
A
#
# COMPACT_ATOMS: atom_id res chain seq x y z
N MET A 1 -52.53 28.11 -3.50
CA MET A 1 -51.93 28.79 -4.67
C MET A 1 -50.77 29.65 -4.20
N LYS A 2 -49.52 29.26 -4.52
CA LYS A 2 -48.37 30.11 -4.88
C LYS A 2 -47.05 29.30 -4.81
N ASN A 3 -46.72 28.77 -6.00
CA ASN A 3 -45.39 28.77 -6.63
C ASN A 3 -44.29 27.92 -5.99
N VAL A 4 -44.19 26.71 -6.53
CA VAL A 4 -42.98 25.87 -6.57
C VAL A 4 -41.90 26.61 -7.37
N LEU A 5 -40.84 27.07 -6.69
CA LEU A 5 -39.60 27.48 -7.35
C LEU A 5 -38.72 26.24 -7.50
N VAL A 6 -38.77 25.65 -8.69
CA VAL A 6 -37.81 24.66 -9.16
C VAL A 6 -36.51 25.40 -9.48
N SER A 7 -35.63 25.57 -8.50
CA SER A 7 -34.30 26.13 -8.73
C SER A 7 -33.34 25.02 -9.16
N ALA A 8 -33.25 24.91 -10.49
CA ALA A 8 -32.12 24.43 -11.28
C ALA A 8 -31.02 23.67 -10.55
N SER A 9 -31.04 22.36 -10.78
CA SER A 9 -29.90 21.45 -10.84
C SER A 9 -28.57 22.14 -11.15
N LEU A 10 -27.79 22.45 -10.10
CA LEU A 10 -26.37 22.70 -10.25
C LEU A 10 -25.70 21.34 -10.41
N LEU A 11 -25.50 20.91 -11.66
CA LEU A 11 -24.73 19.72 -12.01
C LEU A 11 -23.36 19.81 -11.33
N LEU A 12 -23.21 19.10 -10.23
CA LEU A 12 -21.93 18.78 -9.61
C LEU A 12 -21.24 17.78 -10.54
N LEU A 13 -20.58 18.29 -11.59
CA LEU A 13 -19.63 17.50 -12.38
C LEU A 13 -18.43 17.23 -11.48
N CYS A 14 -18.56 16.26 -10.57
CA CYS A 14 -17.43 15.63 -9.91
C CYS A 14 -16.54 15.06 -11.02
N VAL A 15 -15.45 15.76 -11.30
CA VAL A 15 -14.40 15.26 -12.17
C VAL A 15 -13.78 14.09 -11.43
N PHE A 16 -14.21 12.87 -11.76
CA PHE A 16 -13.58 11.66 -11.24
C PHE A 16 -12.18 11.58 -11.85
N ALA A 17 -11.20 12.12 -11.13
CA ALA A 17 -9.81 11.93 -11.48
C ALA A 17 -9.46 10.45 -11.26
N PHE A 18 -9.23 9.73 -12.34
CA PHE A 18 -8.69 8.38 -12.28
C PHE A 18 -7.21 8.47 -11.95
N ALA A 19 -6.86 8.20 -10.69
CA ALA A 19 -5.47 8.02 -10.31
C ALA A 19 -4.90 6.77 -11.02
N ALA A 20 -3.68 6.90 -11.56
CA ALA A 20 -2.97 5.77 -12.12
C ALA A 20 -2.75 4.69 -11.05
N THR A 21 -2.87 3.41 -11.44
CA THR A 21 -2.57 2.31 -10.53
C THR A 21 -1.05 2.26 -10.28
N PRO A 22 -0.58 2.26 -9.02
CA PRO A 22 0.85 2.18 -8.73
C PRO A 22 1.48 0.89 -9.26
N ASP A 23 2.73 0.98 -9.75
CA ASP A 23 3.51 -0.20 -10.14
C ASP A 23 4.07 -0.91 -8.90
N GLY A 24 3.31 -1.89 -8.41
CA GLY A 24 3.68 -2.68 -7.23
C GLY A 24 5.00 -3.44 -7.39
N LYS A 25 5.41 -3.82 -8.60
CA LYS A 25 6.69 -4.49 -8.85
C LYS A 25 7.83 -3.50 -8.66
N ALA A 26 7.76 -2.33 -9.29
CA ALA A 26 8.78 -1.30 -9.16
C ALA A 26 8.95 -0.88 -7.69
N LEU A 27 7.84 -0.58 -7.01
CA LEU A 27 7.83 -0.22 -5.60
C LEU A 27 8.47 -1.31 -4.73
N TYR A 28 8.16 -2.59 -4.96
CA TYR A 28 8.78 -3.68 -4.22
C TYR A 28 10.30 -3.77 -4.44
N GLN A 29 10.74 -3.65 -5.70
CA GLN A 29 12.17 -3.76 -6.04
C GLN A 29 12.98 -2.62 -5.42
N ASP A 30 12.47 -1.40 -5.44
CA ASP A 30 13.17 -0.24 -4.90
C ASP A 30 13.23 -0.22 -3.36
N ASN A 31 12.23 -0.79 -2.67
CA ASN A 31 12.05 -0.55 -1.23
C ASN A 31 12.14 -1.81 -0.36
N CYS A 32 11.88 -3.00 -0.90
CA CYS A 32 11.70 -4.21 -0.09
C CYS A 32 12.68 -5.34 -0.45
N ALA A 33 13.06 -5.42 -1.74
CA ALA A 33 13.78 -6.56 -2.29
C ALA A 33 15.19 -6.77 -1.69
N SER A 34 15.85 -5.70 -1.23
CA SER A 34 17.19 -5.79 -0.61
C SER A 34 17.21 -6.65 0.67
N CYS A 35 16.11 -6.66 1.43
CA CYS A 35 15.96 -7.44 2.64
C CYS A 35 15.15 -8.72 2.41
N HIS A 36 14.04 -8.62 1.68
CA HIS A 36 13.10 -9.74 1.49
C HIS A 36 13.37 -10.59 0.23
N GLY A 37 14.43 -10.28 -0.51
CA GLY A 37 14.84 -10.97 -1.74
C GLY A 37 14.09 -10.46 -2.98
N ALA A 38 14.71 -10.58 -4.17
CA ALA A 38 14.15 -10.04 -5.42
C ALA A 38 12.76 -10.59 -5.81
N LYS A 39 12.37 -11.75 -5.28
CA LYS A 39 11.07 -12.40 -5.50
C LYS A 39 10.32 -12.64 -4.18
N GLY A 40 10.65 -11.93 -3.10
CA GLY A 40 10.02 -12.13 -1.79
C GLY A 40 10.28 -13.49 -1.14
N GLN A 41 11.32 -14.20 -1.58
CA GLN A 41 11.71 -15.51 -1.06
C GLN A 41 12.42 -15.45 0.31
N GLY A 42 12.77 -14.25 0.78
CA GLY A 42 13.58 -14.03 1.97
C GLY A 42 15.07 -13.90 1.64
N ALA A 43 15.78 -13.12 2.44
CA ALA A 43 17.24 -13.01 2.44
C ALA A 43 17.70 -12.63 3.86
N ASN A 44 18.04 -11.37 4.08
CA ASN A 44 18.33 -10.85 5.42
C ASN A 44 17.05 -10.59 6.24
N GLY A 45 15.92 -10.42 5.55
CA GLY A 45 14.57 -10.38 6.11
C GLY A 45 13.78 -11.66 5.80
N PRO A 46 12.64 -11.87 6.47
CA PRO A 46 11.83 -13.07 6.30
C PRO A 46 11.24 -13.17 4.88
N ARG A 47 10.84 -14.38 4.51
CA ARG A 47 10.08 -14.65 3.29
C ARG A 47 8.73 -13.91 3.34
N LEU A 48 8.31 -13.34 2.21
CA LEU A 48 7.01 -12.68 2.06
C LEU A 48 6.07 -13.44 1.14
N VAL A 49 6.58 -14.05 0.05
CA VAL A 49 5.75 -14.78 -0.92
C VAL A 49 5.19 -16.04 -0.31
N GLY A 50 3.86 -16.18 -0.32
CA GLY A 50 3.15 -17.29 0.31
C GLY A 50 2.96 -17.15 1.83
N ASP A 51 3.61 -16.18 2.46
CA ASP A 51 3.48 -15.88 3.90
C ASP A 51 2.72 -14.56 4.11
N ALA A 52 3.38 -13.49 4.60
CA ALA A 52 2.74 -12.20 4.84
C ALA A 52 2.01 -11.60 3.62
N SER A 53 2.45 -11.95 2.41
CA SER A 53 1.71 -11.59 1.18
C SER A 53 0.28 -12.14 1.13
N LYS A 54 -0.05 -13.20 1.87
CA LYS A 54 -1.39 -13.81 1.93
C LYS A 54 -2.25 -13.28 3.08
N TRP A 55 -1.72 -12.46 3.97
CA TRP A 55 -2.51 -11.82 5.01
C TRP A 55 -3.63 -10.95 4.42
N PRO A 56 -4.72 -10.70 5.19
CA PRO A 56 -5.68 -9.68 4.84
C PRO A 56 -4.97 -8.35 4.57
N ALA A 57 -5.43 -7.59 3.56
CA ALA A 57 -4.74 -6.39 3.10
C ALA A 57 -4.45 -5.39 4.23
N ARG A 58 -5.41 -5.21 5.16
CA ARG A 58 -5.25 -4.36 6.34
C ARG A 58 -4.08 -4.79 7.25
N LEU A 59 -3.85 -6.10 7.42
CA LEU A 59 -2.76 -6.57 8.29
C LEU A 59 -1.41 -6.39 7.61
N PHE A 60 -1.35 -6.64 6.29
CA PHE A 60 -0.15 -6.36 5.51
C PHE A 60 0.18 -4.86 5.53
N GLU A 61 -0.83 -4.01 5.32
CA GLU A 61 -0.68 -2.56 5.42
C GLU A 61 -0.20 -2.12 6.80
N ARG A 62 -0.82 -2.63 7.87
CA ARG A 62 -0.39 -2.36 9.24
C ARG A 62 1.05 -2.78 9.50
N ALA A 63 1.47 -3.93 8.98
CA ALA A 63 2.84 -4.41 9.13
C ALA A 63 3.84 -3.49 8.42
N VAL A 64 3.52 -3.05 7.20
CA VAL A 64 4.41 -2.16 6.42
C VAL A 64 4.42 -0.74 7.00
N LEU A 65 3.27 -0.18 7.33
CA LEU A 65 3.18 1.21 7.77
C LEU A 65 3.58 1.36 9.24
N SER A 66 3.05 0.52 10.12
CA SER A 66 3.18 0.67 11.57
C SER A 66 4.12 -0.34 12.22
N GLY A 67 4.62 -1.33 11.47
CA GLY A 67 5.53 -2.33 12.01
C GLY A 67 4.88 -3.31 12.98
N ILE A 68 3.60 -3.61 12.80
CA ILE A 68 2.86 -4.55 13.66
C ILE A 68 2.39 -5.76 12.84
N ASP A 69 2.81 -6.94 13.26
CA ASP A 69 2.49 -8.22 12.59
C ASP A 69 1.00 -8.60 12.69
N ASP A 70 0.63 -9.75 12.14
CA ASP A 70 -0.74 -10.28 12.15
C ASP A 70 -1.24 -10.64 13.55
N HIS A 71 -0.35 -10.92 14.50
CA HIS A 71 -0.64 -11.17 15.91
C HIS A 71 -0.68 -9.90 16.78
N GLY A 72 -0.42 -8.73 16.21
CA GLY A 72 -0.40 -7.47 16.96
C GLY A 72 0.93 -7.20 17.67
N LYS A 73 2.00 -7.94 17.36
CA LYS A 73 3.33 -7.75 17.93
C LYS A 73 4.20 -6.86 17.05
N PRO A 74 5.13 -6.09 17.66
CA PRO A 74 6.07 -5.28 16.89
C PRO A 74 7.02 -6.16 16.09
N LEU A 75 7.30 -5.74 14.85
CA LEU A 75 8.35 -6.29 14.02
C LEU A 75 9.73 -5.92 14.60
N LYS A 76 10.76 -6.65 14.17
CA LYS A 76 12.14 -6.31 14.53
C LYS A 76 12.46 -4.90 14.02
N SER A 77 13.12 -4.08 14.83
CA SER A 77 13.44 -2.68 14.51
C SER A 77 14.29 -2.48 13.25
N ALA A 78 14.92 -3.55 12.73
CA ALA A 78 15.59 -3.53 11.44
C ALA A 78 14.64 -3.38 10.25
N MET A 79 13.36 -3.74 10.39
CA MET A 79 12.34 -3.49 9.38
C MET A 79 11.83 -2.05 9.52
N PRO A 80 11.96 -1.21 8.47
CA PRO A 80 11.47 0.17 8.54
C PRO A 80 9.94 0.22 8.64
N HIS A 81 9.44 1.20 9.40
CA HIS A 81 8.01 1.49 9.52
C HIS A 81 7.68 2.67 8.61
N TRP A 82 6.93 2.42 7.54
CA TRP A 82 6.79 3.37 6.44
C TRP A 82 5.77 4.49 6.68
N GLN A 83 4.97 4.45 7.76
CA GLN A 83 4.03 5.54 8.07
C GLN A 83 4.70 6.90 8.31
N ASN A 84 5.94 6.89 8.78
CA ASN A 84 6.76 8.09 9.06
C ASN A 84 8.02 8.13 8.18
N ALA A 85 8.05 7.32 7.12
CA ALA A 85 9.10 7.31 6.11
C ALA A 85 8.43 7.43 4.74
N SER A 86 9.22 7.28 3.67
CA SER A 86 8.76 7.53 2.32
C SER A 86 9.29 6.47 1.39
N LEU A 87 8.42 5.83 0.60
CA LEU A 87 8.93 4.98 -0.49
C LEU A 87 9.72 5.88 -1.43
N LYS A 88 10.69 5.30 -2.14
CA LYS A 88 11.56 6.06 -3.03
C LYS A 88 10.81 6.94 -4.05
N ALA A 89 9.62 6.50 -4.49
CA ALA A 89 8.76 7.23 -5.43
C ALA A 89 7.99 8.41 -4.80
N ASP A 90 7.88 8.46 -3.47
CA ASP A 90 7.01 9.40 -2.75
C ASP A 90 7.69 10.72 -2.39
N HIS A 91 8.99 10.87 -2.66
CA HIS A 91 9.74 12.12 -2.45
C HIS A 91 9.59 12.74 -1.04
N GLY A 92 9.54 11.92 0.00
CA GLY A 92 9.39 12.34 1.39
C GLY A 92 7.96 12.25 1.93
N ALA A 93 6.97 11.98 1.08
CA ALA A 93 5.61 11.72 1.53
C ALA A 93 5.45 10.28 2.07
N ALA A 94 4.47 10.09 2.96
CA ALA A 94 4.11 8.76 3.43
C ALA A 94 3.40 7.97 2.31
N PRO A 95 3.68 6.67 2.16
CA PRO A 95 3.06 5.87 1.12
C PRO A 95 1.55 5.74 1.27
N SER A 96 0.86 5.76 0.14
CA SER A 96 -0.58 5.61 0.06
C SER A 96 -1.02 4.15 0.22
N GLN A 97 -2.29 3.94 0.62
CA GLN A 97 -2.89 2.60 0.66
C GLN A 97 -2.86 1.90 -0.71
N ALA A 98 -2.96 2.67 -1.80
CA ALA A 98 -2.92 2.14 -3.16
C ALA A 98 -1.55 1.50 -3.46
N GLU A 99 -0.47 2.12 -3.02
CA GLU A 99 0.90 1.62 -3.21
C GLU A 99 1.17 0.38 -2.38
N ILE A 100 0.79 0.39 -1.10
CA ILE A 100 0.97 -0.77 -0.24
C ILE A 100 0.15 -1.97 -0.75
N LYS A 101 -1.07 -1.71 -1.24
CA LYS A 101 -1.89 -2.74 -1.89
C LYS A 101 -1.26 -3.24 -3.19
N ALA A 102 -0.68 -2.35 -4.01
CA ALA A 102 -0.01 -2.73 -5.24
C ALA A 102 1.21 -3.64 -4.97
N ILE A 103 2.01 -3.32 -3.96
CA ILE A 103 3.13 -4.16 -3.50
C ILE A 103 2.62 -5.54 -3.07
N GLN A 104 1.57 -5.59 -2.23
CA GLN A 104 0.99 -6.87 -1.81
C GLN A 104 0.45 -7.67 -3.00
N HIS A 105 -0.19 -6.99 -3.96
CA HIS A 105 -0.73 -7.61 -5.15
C HIS A 105 0.38 -8.22 -6.00
N TYR A 106 1.48 -7.49 -6.23
CA TYR A 106 2.66 -8.01 -6.92
C TYR A 106 3.21 -9.26 -6.22
N LEU A 107 3.41 -9.22 -4.89
CA LEU A 107 3.88 -10.38 -4.13
C LEU A 107 2.95 -11.60 -4.25
N LYS A 108 1.63 -11.40 -4.38
CA LYS A 108 0.67 -12.50 -4.58
C LYS A 108 0.77 -13.15 -5.97
N GLN A 109 1.33 -12.46 -6.96
CA GLN A 109 1.51 -12.95 -8.33
C GLN A 109 2.79 -13.76 -8.52
N ILE A 110 3.77 -13.60 -7.62
CA ILE A 110 5.02 -14.34 -7.63
C ILE A 110 4.79 -15.69 -6.92
N LYS A 111 5.33 -16.78 -7.50
CA LYS A 111 5.27 -18.13 -6.93
C LYS A 111 6.52 -18.45 -6.13
#